data_AF-A0AAE0QNT5-F1
#
_entry.id   AF-A0AAE0QNT5-F1
#
_cell.length_a   1.000
_cell.length_b   1.000
_cell.length_c   1.000
_cell.angle_alpha   90.00
_cell.angle_beta   90.00
_cell.angle_gamma   90.00
#
_symmetry.space_group_name_H-M   'P 1'
#
loop_
_entity.id
_entity.type
_entity.pdbx_description
1 polymer ?
#
loop_
_entity_poly.entity_id
_entity_poly.type
_entity_poly.pdbx_seq_one_letter_code
_entity_poly.pdbx_strand_id
1 'polypeptide(L)'
;MLDMELPGRRQRGRPKRSRKKKKKKKKKKKKKKKKKKKKKKKEKLSYRTTAVVVSEAKIRVWGEFGEAMEKDYRMALGKFWQTVRRLRRGKQLSANTVYGGGGELLVSTGDIVGRWKEYFEDLLNPTYTPSVEEPEAEDSEVDSFITQAEVTEVVQQLLGGKAPGVDEIRPEYLKSLDVVGLSWLTCLCNIAWRSGTVPLD
;
A
#
# COMPACT_ATOMS: atom_id res chain seq x y z
N MET A 1 -82.16 64.71 -33.91
CA MET A 1 -82.04 64.50 -32.45
C MET A 1 -82.66 63.16 -32.11
N LEU A 2 -81.86 62.21 -31.63
CA LEU A 2 -82.19 61.20 -30.61
C LEU A 2 -80.97 60.27 -30.47
N ASP A 3 -80.23 60.47 -29.39
CA ASP A 3 -79.01 59.75 -29.01
C ASP A 3 -79.27 58.27 -28.71
N MET A 4 -78.43 57.37 -29.25
CA MET A 4 -78.34 55.98 -28.83
C MET A 4 -77.19 55.79 -27.82
N GLU A 5 -77.53 55.73 -26.52
CA GLU A 5 -76.60 55.36 -25.45
C GLU A 5 -76.44 53.83 -25.37
N LEU A 6 -75.19 53.35 -25.50
CA LEU A 6 -74.80 51.95 -25.26
C LEU A 6 -74.74 51.63 -23.75
N PRO A 7 -75.21 50.45 -23.28
CA PRO A 7 -75.21 50.15 -21.85
C PRO A 7 -73.80 49.84 -21.32
N GLY A 8 -73.42 50.58 -20.28
CA GLY A 8 -72.14 50.48 -19.59
C GLY A 8 -71.84 49.11 -18.96
N ARG A 9 -70.57 48.69 -19.08
CA ARG A 9 -70.02 47.47 -18.45
C ARG A 9 -70.19 47.50 -16.93
N ARG A 10 -71.02 46.61 -16.38
CA ARG A 10 -71.08 46.33 -14.93
C ARG A 10 -69.76 45.76 -14.41
N GLN A 11 -69.02 46.53 -13.61
CA GLN A 11 -67.90 45.99 -12.82
C GLN A 11 -68.43 45.06 -11.71
N ARG A 12 -68.30 43.74 -11.90
CA ARG A 12 -68.56 42.75 -10.84
C ARG A 12 -67.46 42.85 -9.77
N GLY A 13 -67.73 43.59 -8.69
CA GLY A 13 -66.86 43.67 -7.52
C GLY A 13 -66.67 42.29 -6.88
N ARG A 14 -65.43 41.78 -6.86
CA ARG A 14 -65.10 40.48 -6.25
C ARG A 14 -65.51 40.45 -4.75
N PRO A 15 -66.23 39.41 -4.27
CA PRO A 15 -66.77 39.39 -2.91
C PRO A 15 -65.68 39.49 -1.83
N LYS A 16 -65.81 40.40 -0.87
CA LYS A 16 -64.82 40.66 0.22
C LYS A 16 -64.44 39.38 1.00
N ARG A 17 -65.36 38.41 1.15
CA ARG A 17 -65.13 37.07 1.77
C ARG A 17 -64.08 36.24 1.02
N SER A 18 -64.03 36.32 -0.32
CA SER A 18 -63.04 35.62 -1.16
C SER A 18 -61.63 36.20 -0.99
N ARG A 19 -61.51 37.53 -0.88
CA ARG A 19 -60.24 38.23 -0.64
C ARG A 19 -59.67 37.92 0.75
N LYS A 20 -60.52 37.87 1.80
CA LYS A 20 -60.10 37.45 3.16
C LYS A 20 -59.58 36.00 3.17
N LYS A 21 -60.29 35.05 2.53
CA LYS A 21 -59.83 33.65 2.38
C LYS A 21 -58.48 33.57 1.65
N LYS A 22 -58.30 34.35 0.56
CA LYS A 22 -57.04 34.40 -0.21
C LYS A 22 -55.87 34.97 0.61
N LYS A 23 -56.11 36.03 1.40
CA LYS A 23 -55.12 36.59 2.36
C LYS A 23 -54.75 35.58 3.44
N LYS A 24 -55.72 34.86 4.02
CA LYS A 24 -55.48 33.81 5.04
C LYS A 24 -54.65 32.66 4.45
N LYS A 25 -54.95 32.20 3.22
CA LYS A 25 -54.17 31.17 2.50
C LYS A 25 -52.74 31.63 2.20
N LYS A 26 -52.53 32.89 1.77
CA LYS A 26 -51.19 33.49 1.59
C LYS A 26 -50.40 33.55 2.91
N LYS A 27 -51.02 33.99 4.01
CA LYS A 27 -50.38 33.99 5.35
C LYS A 27 -49.99 32.57 5.80
N LYS A 28 -50.87 31.58 5.60
CA LYS A 28 -50.59 30.16 5.93
C LYS A 28 -49.43 29.59 5.10
N LYS A 29 -49.38 29.89 3.79
CA LYS A 29 -48.24 29.54 2.91
C LYS A 29 -46.93 30.19 3.36
N LYS A 30 -46.93 31.49 3.70
CA LYS A 30 -45.75 32.19 4.24
C LYS A 30 -45.25 31.56 5.55
N LYS A 31 -46.15 31.23 6.48
CA LYS A 31 -45.80 30.53 7.74
C LYS A 31 -45.17 29.16 7.48
N LYS A 32 -45.75 28.34 6.58
CA LYS A 32 -45.18 27.04 6.18
C LYS A 32 -43.77 27.18 5.57
N LYS A 33 -43.56 28.13 4.65
CA LYS A 33 -42.24 28.41 4.07
C LYS A 33 -41.21 28.81 5.13
N LYS A 34 -41.58 29.67 6.09
CA LYS A 34 -40.70 30.06 7.21
C LYS A 34 -40.31 28.85 8.08
N LYS A 35 -41.28 27.99 8.43
CA LYS A 35 -41.00 26.75 9.18
C LYS A 35 -40.05 25.80 8.43
N LYS A 36 -40.28 25.57 7.13
CA LYS A 36 -39.39 24.73 6.30
C LYS A 36 -37.97 25.28 6.21
N LYS A 37 -37.81 26.62 6.05
CA LYS A 37 -36.49 27.28 6.08
C LYS A 37 -35.79 27.11 7.44
N LYS A 38 -36.52 27.25 8.56
CA LYS A 38 -35.96 27.04 9.90
C LYS A 38 -35.50 25.59 10.10
N LYS A 39 -36.32 24.61 9.71
CA LYS A 39 -35.96 23.17 9.78
C LYS A 39 -34.68 22.89 8.98
N LYS A 40 -34.62 23.33 7.71
CA LYS A 40 -33.44 23.17 6.85
C LYS A 40 -32.19 23.86 7.39
N LYS A 41 -32.34 25.02 8.05
CA LYS A 41 -31.22 25.70 8.72
C LYS A 41 -30.70 24.89 9.92
N LYS A 42 -31.61 24.36 10.75
CA LYS A 42 -31.24 23.54 11.92
C LYS A 42 -30.51 22.26 11.49
N GLU A 43 -31.00 21.60 10.46
CA GLU A 43 -30.38 20.41 9.86
C GLU A 43 -29.00 20.70 9.26
N LYS A 44 -28.86 21.80 8.50
CA LYS A 44 -27.54 22.21 7.99
C LYS A 44 -26.54 22.51 9.12
N LEU A 45 -27.02 23.12 10.21
CA LEU A 45 -26.18 23.42 11.35
C LEU A 45 -25.74 22.13 12.06
N SER A 46 -26.64 21.16 12.23
CA SER A 46 -26.28 19.85 12.81
C SER A 46 -25.27 19.09 11.96
N TYR A 47 -25.43 19.06 10.63
CA TYR A 47 -24.44 18.43 9.75
C TYR A 47 -23.07 19.09 9.82
N ARG A 48 -23.03 20.43 9.96
CA ARG A 48 -21.77 21.16 10.11
C ARG A 48 -21.10 20.85 11.44
N THR A 49 -21.84 20.84 12.54
CA THR A 49 -21.29 20.51 13.86
C THR A 49 -20.79 19.06 13.89
N THR A 50 -21.52 18.10 13.30
CA THR A 50 -21.04 16.72 13.23
C THR A 50 -19.80 16.59 12.36
N ALA A 51 -19.73 17.31 11.23
CA ALA A 51 -18.56 17.28 10.35
C ALA A 51 -17.31 17.83 11.04
N VAL A 52 -17.45 18.92 11.81
CA VAL A 52 -16.35 19.50 12.60
C VAL A 52 -15.83 18.50 13.64
N VAL A 53 -16.72 17.89 14.42
CA VAL A 53 -16.35 16.89 15.44
C VAL A 53 -15.64 15.69 14.79
N VAL A 54 -16.12 15.22 13.64
CA VAL A 54 -15.48 14.12 12.91
C VAL A 54 -14.10 14.53 12.40
N SER A 55 -13.93 15.75 11.87
CA SER A 55 -12.62 16.22 11.42
C SER A 55 -11.63 16.38 12.56
N GLU A 56 -12.07 16.91 13.71
CA GLU A 56 -11.23 17.04 14.92
C GLU A 56 -10.83 15.67 15.46
N ALA A 57 -11.78 14.74 15.56
CA ALA A 57 -11.50 13.36 15.98
C ALA A 57 -10.52 12.68 15.00
N LYS A 58 -10.67 12.90 13.69
CA LYS A 58 -9.77 12.34 12.67
C LYS A 58 -8.35 12.89 12.84
N ILE A 59 -8.19 14.20 13.02
CA ILE A 59 -6.87 14.82 13.25
C ILE A 59 -6.23 14.22 14.49
N ARG A 60 -6.98 14.08 15.59
CA ARG A 60 -6.47 13.49 16.83
C ARG A 60 -6.00 12.05 16.63
N VAL A 61 -6.83 11.20 16.02
CA VAL A 61 -6.47 9.79 15.76
C VAL A 61 -5.23 9.68 14.86
N TRP A 62 -5.10 10.53 13.84
CA TRP A 62 -3.90 10.55 12.99
C TRP A 62 -2.66 11.05 13.72
N GLY A 63 -2.81 12.01 14.64
CA GLY A 63 -1.74 12.46 15.52
C GLY A 63 -1.24 11.35 16.44
N GLU A 64 -2.15 10.73 17.19
CA GLU A 64 -1.84 9.59 18.10
C GLU A 64 -1.18 8.43 17.33
N PHE A 65 -1.67 8.12 16.12
CA PHE A 65 -1.08 7.11 15.25
C PHE A 65 0.35 7.47 14.82
N GLY A 66 0.59 8.74 14.44
CA GLY A 66 1.91 9.24 14.06
C GLY A 66 2.92 9.17 15.21
N GLU A 67 2.51 9.57 16.41
CA GLU A 67 3.35 9.48 17.61
C GLU A 67 3.72 8.02 17.94
N ALA A 68 2.75 7.11 17.86
CA ALA A 68 3.01 5.68 18.04
C ALA A 68 3.98 5.14 16.98
N MET A 69 3.83 5.56 15.72
CA MET A 69 4.73 5.19 14.63
C MET A 69 6.15 5.72 14.82
N GLU A 70 6.33 6.95 15.32
CA GLU A 70 7.66 7.49 15.61
C GLU A 70 8.34 6.73 16.77
N LYS A 71 7.57 6.39 17.81
CA LYS A 71 8.05 5.56 18.91
C LYS A 71 8.49 4.18 18.42
N ASP A 72 7.68 3.54 17.58
CA ASP A 72 8.03 2.25 16.98
C ASP A 72 9.26 2.36 16.07
N TYR A 73 9.42 3.44 15.32
CA TYR A 73 10.63 3.65 14.50
C TYR A 73 11.91 3.67 15.34
N ARG A 74 11.87 4.37 16.49
CA ARG A 74 13.03 4.52 17.39
C ARG A 74 13.31 3.28 18.23
N MET A 75 12.26 2.58 18.69
CA MET A 75 12.38 1.54 19.71
C MET A 75 12.09 0.12 19.20
N ALA A 76 11.39 -0.03 18.08
CA ALA A 76 10.89 -1.31 17.59
C ALA A 76 10.80 -1.34 16.06
N LEU A 77 11.95 -1.19 15.39
CA LEU A 77 12.05 -1.06 13.92
C LEU A 77 11.30 -2.18 13.16
N GLY A 78 11.27 -3.40 13.70
CA GLY A 78 10.47 -4.50 13.15
C GLY A 78 8.95 -4.24 13.16
N LYS A 79 8.41 -3.71 14.27
CA LYS A 79 6.99 -3.34 14.38
C LYS A 79 6.66 -2.17 13.46
N PHE A 80 7.53 -1.16 13.39
CA PHE A 80 7.40 -0.05 12.46
C PHE A 80 7.25 -0.54 11.00
N TRP A 81 8.18 -1.37 10.52
CA TRP A 81 8.12 -1.89 9.16
C TRP A 81 6.95 -2.85 8.92
N GLN A 82 6.46 -3.54 9.95
CA GLN A 82 5.25 -4.35 9.85
C GLN A 82 4.02 -3.46 9.61
N THR A 83 3.88 -2.37 10.37
CA THR A 83 2.80 -1.38 10.20
C THR A 83 2.88 -0.68 8.84
N VAL A 84 4.07 -0.26 8.40
CA VAL A 84 4.29 0.31 7.06
C VAL A 84 3.89 -0.68 5.96
N ARG A 85 4.27 -1.95 6.08
CA ARG A 85 3.87 -2.99 5.11
C ARG A 85 2.35 -3.16 5.06
N ARG A 86 1.65 -3.17 6.20
CA ARG A 86 0.18 -3.26 6.25
C ARG A 86 -0.49 -2.07 5.57
N LEU A 87 0.02 -0.86 5.76
CA LEU A 87 -0.49 0.35 5.11
C LEU A 87 -0.25 0.34 3.59
N ARG A 88 0.92 -0.15 3.15
CA ARG A 88 1.26 -0.25 1.71
C ARG A 88 0.53 -1.37 0.99
N ARG A 89 0.12 -2.43 1.70
CA ARG A 89 -0.72 -3.52 1.16
C ARG A 89 -2.15 -3.03 0.94
N GLY A 90 -2.34 -2.05 0.06
CA GLY A 90 -3.64 -1.66 -0.49
C GLY A 90 -4.33 -2.82 -1.21
N LYS A 91 -5.24 -2.55 -2.14
CA LYS A 91 -5.94 -3.61 -2.89
C LYS A 91 -4.91 -4.44 -3.67
N GLN A 92 -4.53 -5.59 -3.13
CA GLN A 92 -3.60 -6.51 -3.76
C GLN A 92 -4.22 -6.98 -5.07
N LEU A 93 -3.55 -6.70 -6.18
CA LEU A 93 -3.75 -7.49 -7.38
C LEU A 93 -3.30 -8.90 -7.01
N SER A 94 -4.16 -9.89 -7.27
CA SER A 94 -3.84 -11.29 -7.03
C SER A 94 -2.48 -11.62 -7.65
N ALA A 95 -1.65 -12.38 -6.94
CA ALA A 95 -0.29 -12.76 -7.35
C ALA A 95 -0.20 -13.51 -8.70
N ASN A 96 -1.33 -13.79 -9.34
CA ASN A 96 -1.45 -14.47 -10.62
C ASN A 96 -1.50 -13.43 -11.75
N THR A 97 -0.51 -12.54 -11.84
CA THR A 97 -0.46 -11.55 -12.92
C THR A 97 0.97 -11.42 -13.42
N VAL A 98 1.21 -11.95 -14.62
CA VAL A 98 2.53 -11.98 -15.26
C VAL A 98 2.42 -11.26 -16.60
N TYR A 99 3.48 -10.56 -17.03
CA TYR A 99 3.51 -9.94 -18.34
C TYR A 99 3.98 -10.94 -19.42
N GLY A 100 3.23 -11.02 -20.52
CA GLY A 100 3.61 -11.79 -21.70
C GLY A 100 4.80 -11.17 -22.44
N GLY A 101 5.40 -11.91 -23.38
CA GLY A 101 6.53 -11.43 -24.19
C GLY A 101 6.22 -10.15 -24.99
N GLY A 102 4.95 -9.92 -25.33
CA GLY A 102 4.46 -8.69 -25.99
C GLY A 102 3.99 -7.58 -25.04
N GLY A 103 4.19 -7.71 -23.72
CA GLY A 103 3.78 -6.71 -22.72
C GLY A 103 2.31 -6.77 -22.29
N GLU A 104 1.56 -7.79 -22.69
CA GLU A 104 0.18 -8.03 -22.26
C GLU A 104 0.10 -8.62 -20.85
N LEU A 105 -1.00 -8.37 -20.14
CA LEU A 105 -1.19 -8.79 -18.76
C LEU A 105 -1.89 -10.17 -18.70
N LEU A 106 -1.14 -11.22 -18.36
CA LEU A 106 -1.63 -12.59 -18.25
C LEU A 106 -2.19 -12.86 -16.85
N VAL A 107 -3.46 -13.22 -16.78
CA VAL A 107 -4.19 -13.50 -15.52
C VAL A 107 -4.68 -14.95 -15.44
N SER A 108 -4.79 -15.63 -16.58
CA SER A 108 -5.15 -17.05 -16.67
C SER A 108 -3.98 -17.93 -16.25
N THR A 109 -4.25 -18.97 -15.47
CA THR A 109 -3.23 -19.93 -15.02
C THR A 109 -2.55 -20.63 -16.19
N GLY A 110 -3.29 -20.97 -17.25
CA GLY A 110 -2.72 -21.62 -18.45
C GLY A 110 -1.71 -20.73 -19.16
N ASP A 111 -2.05 -19.46 -19.35
CA ASP A 111 -1.21 -18.48 -20.04
C ASP A 111 0.05 -18.16 -19.22
N ILE A 112 -0.09 -18.08 -17.89
CA ILE A 112 1.04 -17.90 -16.98
C ILE A 112 2.01 -19.08 -17.09
N VAL A 113 1.51 -20.32 -17.04
CA VAL A 113 2.35 -21.53 -17.17
C VAL A 113 3.02 -21.59 -18.55
N GLY A 114 2.31 -21.24 -19.62
CA GLY A 114 2.88 -21.12 -20.96
C GLY A 114 4.04 -20.12 -21.00
N ARG A 115 3.86 -18.93 -20.41
CA ARG A 115 4.92 -17.91 -20.34
C ARG A 115 6.15 -18.36 -19.57
N TRP A 116 5.96 -19.09 -18.46
CA TRP A 116 7.07 -19.71 -17.71
C TRP A 116 7.81 -20.74 -18.55
N LYS A 117 7.09 -21.57 -19.31
CA LYS A 117 7.69 -22.57 -20.19
C LYS A 117 8.58 -21.91 -21.25
N GLU A 118 8.07 -20.88 -21.94
CA GLU A 118 8.84 -20.12 -22.93
C GLU A 118 10.11 -19.52 -22.33
N TYR A 119 10.00 -18.88 -21.17
CA TYR A 119 11.15 -18.28 -20.48
C TYR A 119 12.24 -19.31 -20.16
N PHE A 120 11.85 -20.49 -19.66
CA PHE A 120 12.81 -21.55 -19.34
C PHE A 120 13.34 -22.25 -20.58
N GLU A 121 12.56 -22.38 -21.65
CA GLU A 121 13.06 -22.91 -22.94
C GLU A 121 14.15 -22.00 -23.51
N ASP A 122 13.96 -20.68 -23.50
CA ASP A 122 14.97 -19.71 -23.95
C ASP A 122 16.21 -19.71 -23.04
N LEU A 123 16.00 -19.79 -21.72
CA LEU A 123 17.08 -19.75 -20.73
C LEU A 123 17.95 -21.02 -20.76
N LEU A 124 17.33 -22.19 -20.91
CA LEU A 124 18.00 -23.48 -20.84
C LEU A 124 18.49 -23.98 -22.20
N ASN A 125 17.91 -23.49 -23.30
CA ASN A 125 18.34 -23.81 -24.66
C ASN A 125 18.70 -22.52 -25.42
N PRO A 126 19.76 -21.80 -25.01
CA PRO A 126 20.19 -20.63 -25.76
C PRO A 126 20.56 -21.04 -27.19
N THR A 127 19.74 -20.61 -28.15
CA THR A 127 19.97 -20.85 -29.60
C THR A 127 21.07 -19.96 -30.16
N TYR A 128 21.46 -18.92 -29.42
CA TYR A 128 22.65 -18.14 -29.73
C TYR A 128 23.84 -18.89 -29.14
N THR A 129 24.65 -19.51 -30.00
CA THR A 129 26.04 -19.83 -29.67
C THR A 129 26.80 -18.51 -29.61
N PRO A 130 27.15 -17.97 -28.42
CA PRO A 130 28.14 -16.90 -28.41
C PRO A 130 29.43 -17.51 -28.94
N SER A 131 29.97 -16.93 -30.02
CA SER A 131 31.37 -17.11 -30.38
C SER A 131 32.19 -16.43 -29.28
N VAL A 132 32.32 -17.10 -28.15
CA VAL A 132 33.28 -16.74 -27.10
C VAL A 132 34.62 -17.18 -27.67
N GLU A 133 35.36 -16.24 -28.25
CA GLU A 133 36.81 -16.33 -28.16
C GLU A 133 37.09 -16.39 -26.66
N GLU A 134 37.44 -17.58 -26.16
CA GLU A 134 38.06 -17.74 -24.86
C GLU A 134 39.34 -16.90 -24.89
N PRO A 135 39.45 -15.78 -24.15
CA PRO A 135 40.77 -15.43 -23.68
C PRO A 135 41.17 -16.60 -22.79
N GLU A 136 42.28 -17.28 -23.10
CA GLU A 136 42.98 -18.08 -22.10
C GLU A 136 43.12 -17.20 -20.85
N ALA A 137 42.24 -17.43 -19.88
CA ALA A 137 42.49 -17.02 -18.53
C ALA A 137 43.57 -17.98 -18.09
N GLU A 138 44.81 -17.48 -18.16
CA GLU A 138 45.96 -18.03 -17.46
C GLU A 138 45.46 -18.48 -16.08
N ASP A 139 45.39 -19.80 -15.93
CA ASP A 139 45.01 -20.49 -14.70
C ASP A 139 46.13 -20.27 -13.70
N SER A 140 46.20 -19.04 -13.18
CA SER A 140 46.88 -18.79 -11.93
C SER A 140 45.92 -19.27 -10.85
N GLU A 141 45.87 -20.60 -10.73
CA GLU A 141 45.28 -21.36 -9.64
C GLU A 141 46.06 -21.03 -8.35
N VAL A 142 45.99 -19.78 -7.92
CA VAL A 142 46.32 -19.39 -6.56
C VAL A 142 45.12 -19.84 -5.76
N ASP A 143 45.20 -21.05 -5.22
CA ASP A 143 44.27 -21.58 -4.22
C ASP A 143 44.13 -20.52 -3.11
N SER A 144 43.11 -19.67 -3.26
CA SER A 144 43.00 -18.43 -2.51
C SER A 144 42.38 -18.80 -1.17
N PHE A 145 43.24 -18.92 -0.14
CA PHE A 145 42.78 -19.23 1.20
C PHE A 145 41.82 -18.17 1.71
N ILE A 146 40.72 -18.63 2.31
CA ILE A 146 39.74 -17.76 2.94
C ILE A 146 40.42 -17.09 4.13
N THR A 147 40.51 -15.76 4.09
CA THR A 147 41.15 -14.97 5.13
C THR A 147 40.18 -14.67 6.28
N GLN A 148 40.72 -14.46 7.48
CA GLN A 148 39.91 -14.09 8.64
C GLN A 148 39.21 -12.74 8.47
N ALA A 149 39.79 -11.81 7.69
CA ALA A 149 39.19 -10.51 7.41
C ALA A 149 37.90 -10.66 6.58
N GLU A 150 37.93 -11.48 5.53
CA GLU A 150 36.76 -11.79 4.71
C GLU A 150 35.65 -12.43 5.55
N VAL A 151 35.99 -13.42 6.37
CA VAL A 151 35.02 -14.08 7.26
C VAL A 151 34.39 -13.08 8.22
N THR A 152 35.20 -12.20 8.81
CA THR A 152 34.70 -11.19 9.76
C THR A 152 33.74 -10.21 9.09
N GLU A 153 34.06 -9.75 7.88
CA GLU A 153 33.21 -8.85 7.11
C GLU A 153 31.87 -9.52 6.77
N VAL A 154 31.90 -10.75 6.26
CA VAL A 154 30.69 -11.50 5.88
C VAL A 154 29.81 -11.77 7.10
N VAL A 155 30.40 -12.17 8.24
CA VAL A 155 29.65 -12.39 9.49
C VAL A 155 28.96 -11.10 9.95
N GLN A 156 29.62 -9.95 9.84
CA GLN A 156 29.00 -8.66 10.18
C GLN A 156 27.83 -8.30 9.25
N GLN A 157 27.93 -8.64 7.96
CA GLN A 157 26.89 -8.40 6.96
C GLN A 157 25.65 -9.31 7.11
N LEU A 158 25.73 -10.39 7.91
CA LEU A 158 24.58 -11.28 8.13
C LEU A 158 23.36 -10.51 8.65
N LEU A 159 22.18 -10.75 8.08
CA LEU A 159 20.96 -10.10 8.56
C LEU A 159 20.45 -10.81 9.81
N GLY A 160 20.25 -10.05 10.89
CA GLY A 160 19.60 -10.55 12.11
C GLY A 160 18.10 -10.79 11.91
N GLY A 161 17.53 -11.64 12.75
CA GLY A 161 16.12 -12.01 12.74
C GLY A 161 15.73 -13.02 11.66
N LYS A 162 16.71 -13.64 10.99
CA LYS A 162 16.46 -14.77 10.09
C LYS A 162 16.15 -16.04 10.91
N ALA A 163 15.33 -16.91 10.34
CA ALA A 163 15.10 -18.23 10.92
C ALA A 163 16.41 -19.05 10.86
N PRO A 164 16.75 -19.82 11.91
CA PRO A 164 17.89 -20.72 11.89
C PRO A 164 17.70 -21.84 10.85
N GLY A 165 18.82 -22.40 10.39
CA GLY A 165 18.83 -23.54 9.47
C GLY A 165 18.58 -24.87 10.18
N VAL A 166 18.89 -25.97 9.49
CA VAL A 166 18.84 -27.35 10.04
C VAL A 166 19.81 -27.52 11.21
N ASP A 167 20.90 -26.74 11.19
CA ASP A 167 21.91 -26.64 12.24
C ASP A 167 21.42 -25.91 13.51
N GLU A 168 20.22 -25.32 13.48
CA GLU A 168 19.67 -24.48 14.54
C GLU A 168 20.51 -23.23 14.89
N ILE A 169 21.54 -22.91 14.08
CA ILE A 169 22.44 -21.79 14.31
C ILE A 169 21.83 -20.51 13.75
N ARG A 170 21.59 -19.56 14.63
CA ARG A 170 21.13 -18.22 14.28
C ARG A 170 22.30 -17.30 13.90
N PRO A 171 22.13 -16.36 12.96
CA PRO A 171 23.18 -15.41 12.59
C PRO A 171 23.64 -14.53 13.76
N GLU A 172 22.80 -14.33 14.79
CA GLU A 172 23.18 -13.63 16.02
C GLU A 172 24.32 -14.32 16.79
N TYR A 173 24.36 -15.67 16.78
CA TYR A 173 25.43 -16.41 17.46
C TYR A 173 26.77 -16.21 16.74
N LEU A 174 26.76 -16.26 15.41
CA LEU A 174 27.95 -16.01 14.59
C LEU A 174 28.50 -14.60 14.81
N LYS A 175 27.61 -13.59 14.92
CA LYS A 175 28.00 -12.21 15.22
C LYS A 175 28.54 -12.00 16.64
N SER A 176 28.23 -12.89 17.56
CA SER A 176 28.71 -12.83 18.95
C SER A 176 30.05 -13.53 19.17
N LEU A 177 30.58 -14.20 18.14
CA LEU A 177 31.89 -14.85 18.21
C LEU A 177 32.99 -13.81 18.47
N ASP A 178 33.91 -14.18 19.36
CA ASP A 178 35.12 -13.43 19.60
C ASP A 178 36.19 -13.77 18.54
N VAL A 179 37.38 -13.19 18.69
CA VAL A 179 38.49 -13.41 17.74
C VAL A 179 38.85 -14.88 17.62
N VAL A 180 38.75 -15.64 18.73
CA VAL A 180 39.02 -17.08 18.74
C VAL A 180 37.92 -17.82 17.98
N GLY A 181 36.64 -17.56 18.24
CA GLY A 181 35.53 -18.16 17.50
C GLY A 181 35.60 -17.90 15.99
N LEU A 182 35.94 -16.68 15.57
CA LEU A 182 36.12 -16.33 14.16
C LEU A 182 37.32 -17.06 13.52
N SER A 183 38.40 -17.29 14.29
CA SER A 183 39.55 -18.07 13.82
C SER A 183 39.18 -19.54 13.57
N TRP A 184 38.41 -20.15 14.46
CA TRP A 184 37.87 -21.51 14.28
C TRP A 184 36.93 -21.60 13.08
N LEU A 185 36.03 -20.63 12.90
CA LEU A 185 35.14 -20.57 11.74
C LEU A 185 35.93 -20.47 10.43
N THR A 186 36.95 -19.61 10.41
CA THR A 186 37.85 -19.45 9.25
C THR A 186 38.61 -20.74 8.96
N CYS A 187 39.09 -21.44 9.99
CA CYS A 187 39.74 -22.74 9.86
C CYS A 187 38.79 -23.78 9.26
N LEU A 188 37.55 -23.87 9.77
CA LEU A 188 36.52 -24.78 9.28
C LEU A 188 36.21 -24.52 7.79
N CYS A 189 36.03 -23.25 7.41
CA CYS A 189 35.79 -22.88 6.01
C CYS A 189 36.95 -23.31 5.10
N ASN A 190 38.19 -23.10 5.53
CA ASN A 190 39.36 -23.53 4.75
C ASN A 190 39.49 -25.06 4.65
N ILE A 191 39.12 -25.79 5.70
CA ILE A 191 39.08 -27.25 5.68
C ILE A 191 38.05 -27.72 4.66
N ALA A 192 36.82 -27.19 4.71
CA ALA A 192 35.76 -27.54 3.76
C ALA A 192 36.14 -27.16 2.32
N TRP A 193 36.77 -26.00 2.13
CA TRP A 193 37.25 -25.52 0.83
C TRP A 193 38.30 -26.45 0.22
N ARG A 194 39.33 -26.83 0.99
CA ARG A 194 40.41 -27.71 0.52
C ARG A 194 39.98 -29.17 0.33
N SER A 195 39.09 -29.65 1.21
CA SER A 195 38.68 -31.05 1.21
C SER A 195 37.57 -31.35 0.21
N GLY A 196 36.87 -30.32 -0.30
CA GLY A 196 35.70 -30.46 -1.16
C GLY A 196 34.57 -31.29 -0.53
N THR A 197 34.66 -31.58 0.76
CA THR A 197 33.78 -32.49 1.48
C THR A 197 33.23 -31.77 2.70
N VAL A 198 31.91 -31.86 2.86
CA VAL A 198 31.25 -31.36 4.06
C VAL A 198 31.59 -32.33 5.20
N PRO A 199 32.15 -31.85 6.32
CA PRO A 199 32.36 -32.72 7.48
C PRO A 199 31.02 -33.33 7.90
N LEU A 200 30.99 -34.65 8.05
CA LEU A 200 29.80 -35.36 8.53
C LEU A 200 29.53 -34.97 9.98
N ASP A 201 28.23 -34.88 10.30
CA ASP A 201 27.66 -34.55 11.62
C ASP A 201 28.20 -35.43 12.76
#